data_AF-A0A087VL89-F1
#
_entry.id   AF-A0A087VL89-F1
#
_cell.length_a   1.000
_cell.length_b   1.000
_cell.length_c   1.000
_cell.angle_alpha   90.00
_cell.angle_beta   90.00
_cell.angle_gamma   90.00
#
_symmetry.space_group_name_H-M   'P 1'
#
loop_
_entity.id
_entity.type
_entity.pdbx_description
1 polymer ?
#
loop_
_entity_poly.entity_id
_entity_poly.type
_entity_poly.pdbx_seq_one_letter_code
_entity_poly.pdbx_strand_id
1 'polypeptide(L)' 'QVLVTFEDIAVHFSRQEWASLDDGQKELYRTVMESNYEMLVSL' A
#
# COMPACT_ATOMS: atom_id res chain seq x y z
N GLN A 1 9.68 -1.05 22.51
CA GLN A 1 8.76 -1.29 21.38
C GLN A 1 9.45 -0.84 20.11
N VAL A 2 9.39 -1.63 19.05
CA VAL A 2 9.76 -1.16 17.71
C VAL A 2 8.52 -0.44 17.17
N LEU A 3 8.68 0.80 16.69
CA LEU A 3 7.61 1.55 16.05
C LEU A 3 7.43 0.99 14.64
N VAL A 4 6.23 0.52 14.32
CA VAL A 4 5.85 0.17 12.94
C VAL A 4 5.25 1.41 12.32
N THR A 5 5.72 1.76 11.14
CA THR A 5 5.25 2.91 10.36
C THR A 5 4.57 2.45 9.09
N PHE A 6 3.87 3.37 8.42
CA PHE A 6 3.26 3.10 7.12
C PHE A 6 4.28 2.65 6.08
N GLU A 7 5.48 3.23 6.11
CA GLU A 7 6.55 2.91 5.17
C GLU A 7 7.05 1.46 5.30
N ASP A 8 6.88 0.84 6.47
CA ASP A 8 7.27 -0.56 6.69
C ASP A 8 6.33 -1.55 6.00
N ILE A 9 5.12 -1.13 5.63
CA ILE A 9 4.07 -1.98 5.03
C ILE A 9 3.58 -1.47 3.67
N ALA A 10 3.95 -0.25 3.28
CA ALA A 10 3.62 0.32 1.99
C ALA A 10 4.36 -0.41 0.86
N VAL A 11 3.65 -0.63 -0.25
CA VAL A 11 4.26 -1.09 -1.49
C VAL A 11 4.43 0.13 -2.39
N HIS A 12 5.57 0.26 -3.04
CA HIS A 12 5.81 1.37 -3.96
C HIS A 12 6.04 0.86 -5.37
N PHE A 13 5.40 1.52 -6.31
CA PHE A 13 5.64 1.34 -7.73
C PHE A 13 6.30 2.59 -8.29
N SER A 14 7.30 2.40 -9.15
CA SER A 14 7.74 3.44 -10.08
C SER A 14 6.62 3.80 -11.06
N ARG A 15 6.75 4.93 -11.76
CA ARG A 15 5.76 5.32 -12.79
C ARG A 15 5.61 4.28 -13.90
N GLN A 16 6.70 3.61 -14.27
CA GLN A 16 6.68 2.58 -15.32
C GLN A 16 5.96 1.31 -14.85
N GLU A 17 6.23 0.87 -13.63
CA GLU A 17 5.55 -0.30 -13.05
C GLU A 17 4.06 0.00 -12.87
N TRP A 18 3.70 1.17 -12.33
CA TRP A 18 2.30 1.59 -12.17
C TRP A 18 1.55 1.66 -13.51
N ALA A 19 2.19 2.17 -14.56
CA ALA A 19 1.59 2.23 -15.90
C ALA A 19 1.36 0.84 -16.50
N SER A 20 2.15 -0.15 -16.10
CA SER A 20 2.05 -1.53 -16.57
C SER A 20 0.97 -2.32 -15.85
N LEU A 21 0.44 -1.81 -14.74
CA LEU A 21 -0.65 -2.45 -14.00
C LEU A 21 -1.99 -2.32 -14.73
N ASP A 22 -2.74 -3.41 -14.76
CA ASP A 22 -4.14 -3.39 -15.13
C ASP A 22 -5.01 -2.74 -14.04
N ASP A 23 -6.27 -2.45 -14.37
CA ASP A 23 -7.18 -1.75 -13.47
C ASP A 23 -7.48 -2.55 -12.19
N GLY A 24 -7.53 -3.89 -12.28
CA GLY A 24 -7.73 -4.76 -11.12
C GLY A 24 -6.53 -4.74 -10.18
N GLN A 25 -5.31 -4.71 -10.71
CA GLN A 25 -4.09 -4.56 -9.92
C GLN A 25 -4.01 -3.19 -9.22
N LYS A 26 -4.44 -2.11 -9.89
CA LYS A 26 -4.51 -0.77 -9.29
C LYS A 26 -5.59 -0.66 -8.22
N GLU A 27 -6.72 -1.36 -8.40
CA GLU A 27 -7.75 -1.47 -7.37
C GLU A 27 -7.23 -2.25 -6.16
N LEU A 28 -6.63 -3.41 -6.37
CA LEU A 28 -6.03 -4.21 -5.31
C LEU A 28 -4.99 -3.41 -4.51
N TYR A 29 -4.12 -2.66 -5.19
CA TYR A 29 -3.16 -1.78 -4.52
C TYR A 29 -3.84 -0.79 -3.58
N ARG A 30 -4.90 -0.10 -4.06
CA ARG A 30 -5.64 0.86 -3.24
C ARG A 30 -6.25 0.20 -2.01
N THR A 31 -6.95 -0.92 -2.19
CA THR A 31 -7.58 -1.68 -1.11
C THR A 31 -6.55 -2.12 -0.05
N VAL A 32 -5.39 -2.63 -0.48
CA VAL A 32 -4.34 -3.07 0.45
C VAL A 32 -3.74 -1.89 1.19
N MET A 33 -3.46 -0.77 0.52
CA MET A 33 -2.92 0.42 1.17
C MET A 33 -3.91 1.07 2.15
N GLU A 34 -5.21 1.06 1.85
CA GLU A 34 -6.26 1.50 2.77
C GLU A 34 -6.30 0.62 4.02
N SER A 35 -6.30 -0.71 3.87
CA SER A 35 -6.29 -1.64 5.00
C SER A 35 -5.03 -1.49 5.87
N ASN A 36 -3.87 -1.27 5.24
CA ASN A 36 -2.62 -0.98 5.93
C ASN A 36 -2.70 0.30 6.78
N TYR A 37 -3.32 1.35 6.26
CA TYR A 37 -3.52 2.60 6.99
C TYR A 37 -4.46 2.39 8.19
N GLU A 38 -5.60 1.72 7.98
CA GLU A 38 -6.56 1.42 9.06
C GLU A 38 -5.94 0.57 10.17
N MET A 39 -5.12 -0.42 9.80
CA MET A 39 -4.39 -1.25 10.75
C MET A 39 -3.47 -0.40 11.62
N LEU A 40 -2.66 0.47 11.01
CA LEU A 40 -1.70 1.30 11.76
C LEU A 40 -2.37 2.32 12.66
N VAL A 41 -3.50 2.90 12.24
CA VAL A 41 -4.31 3.80 13.09
C VAL A 41 -4.90 3.06 14.29
N SER A 42 -5.09 1.74 14.18
CA SER A 42 -5.70 0.90 15.22
C SER A 42 -4.69 0.30 16.21
N LEU A 43 -3.39 0.48 16.00
CA LEU A 43 -2.31 0.02 16.88
C LEU A 43 -1.99 1.05 17.98
#